data_AF-A0A2M8WWC9-F1
#
_entry.id   AF-A0A2M8WWC9-F1
#
_cell.length_a   1.000
_cell.length_b   1.000
_cell.length_c   1.000
_cell.angle_alpha   90.00
_cell.angle_beta   90.00
_cell.angle_gamma   90.00
#
_symmetry.space_group_name_H-M   'P 1'
#
loop_
_entity.id
_entity.type
_entity.pdbx_description
1 polymer ?
#
loop_
_entity_poly.entity_id
_entity_poly.type
_entity_poly.pdbx_seq_one_letter_code
_entity_poly.pdbx_strand_id
1 'polypeptide(L)'
;MPRTAGTRTMIDALLGRFGRTRTPEDDLADLESGESLRVVVYVPRGKRSAWHGGMATLHRDHLKGPILRAVGPAPRRVTAVTEVEGKFPDSAQFRELRGTGPDGEWRVAVPEVDVPVVRRAIDSTAGADAG
;
A
#
# COMPACT_ATOMS: atom_id res chain seq x y z
N MET A 1 9.23 -15.69 -0.29
CA MET A 1 10.05 -14.45 -0.34
C MET A 1 9.14 -13.33 -0.83
N PRO A 2 9.11 -12.14 -0.21
CA PRO A 2 8.18 -11.08 -0.60
C PRO A 2 8.51 -10.51 -1.99
N ARG A 3 7.50 -10.31 -2.84
CA ARG A 3 7.62 -9.83 -4.22
C ARG A 3 7.13 -8.40 -4.34
N THR A 4 7.70 -7.59 -5.23
CA THR A 4 7.26 -6.20 -5.41
C THR A 4 5.97 -6.17 -6.25
N ALA A 5 4.96 -5.44 -5.78
CA ALA A 5 3.74 -5.17 -6.54
C ALA A 5 3.95 -3.94 -7.45
N GLY A 6 3.24 -3.95 -8.58
CA GLY A 6 3.51 -3.17 -9.78
C GLY A 6 3.93 -1.73 -9.53
N THR A 7 5.11 -1.35 -10.00
CA THR A 7 5.47 0.07 -10.03
C THR A 7 6.39 0.37 -11.19
N ARG A 8 5.82 0.89 -12.30
CA ARG A 8 6.50 1.63 -13.41
C ARG A 8 7.21 2.89 -12.88
N THR A 9 8.10 2.64 -11.94
CA THR A 9 8.90 3.51 -11.12
C THR A 9 10.33 3.02 -11.34
N MET A 10 11.38 3.77 -11.01
CA MET A 10 12.77 3.31 -11.24
C MET A 10 13.05 1.87 -10.72
N ILE A 11 12.25 1.36 -9.79
CA ILE A 11 12.29 -0.01 -9.27
C ILE A 11 11.82 -1.06 -10.31
N ASP A 12 10.77 -0.84 -11.11
CA ASP A 12 10.45 -1.72 -12.26
C ASP A 12 11.48 -1.58 -13.38
N ALA A 13 12.11 -0.41 -13.55
CA ALA A 13 13.22 -0.27 -14.51
C ALA A 13 14.46 -1.08 -14.07
N LEU A 14 14.70 -1.21 -12.76
CA LEU A 14 15.76 -2.06 -12.20
C LEU A 14 15.38 -3.56 -12.20
N LEU A 15 14.11 -3.92 -12.02
CA LEU A 15 13.63 -5.31 -11.96
C LEU A 15 13.14 -5.86 -13.33
N GLY A 16 12.92 -4.99 -14.31
CA GLY A 16 12.45 -5.30 -15.67
C GLY A 16 13.42 -6.15 -16.50
N ARG A 17 14.61 -6.45 -15.98
CA ARG A 17 15.58 -7.38 -16.60
C ARG A 17 15.09 -8.84 -16.62
N PHE A 18 13.96 -9.16 -15.98
CA PHE A 18 13.40 -10.52 -15.90
C PHE A 18 12.05 -10.75 -16.63
N GLY A 19 11.60 -9.80 -17.47
CA GLY A 19 10.70 -10.14 -18.60
C GLY A 19 9.23 -10.49 -18.31
N ARG A 20 8.63 -10.06 -17.20
CA ARG A 20 7.17 -10.13 -17.00
C ARG A 20 6.63 -8.83 -16.41
N THR A 21 5.81 -8.12 -17.18
CA THR A 21 5.02 -6.97 -16.73
C THR A 21 3.92 -7.49 -15.81
N ARG A 22 4.05 -7.32 -14.50
CA ARG A 22 3.00 -7.70 -13.52
C ARG A 22 1.81 -6.75 -13.61
N THR A 23 0.61 -7.27 -13.40
CA THR A 23 -0.64 -6.50 -13.36
C THR A 23 -1.20 -6.43 -11.94
N PRO A 24 -2.05 -5.43 -11.62
CA PRO A 24 -2.76 -5.38 -10.32
C PRO A 24 -3.59 -6.65 -10.04
N GLU A 25 -4.06 -7.33 -11.09
CA GLU A 25 -4.82 -8.58 -10.99
C GLU A 25 -3.94 -9.74 -10.50
N ASP A 26 -2.72 -9.85 -11.03
CA ASP A 26 -1.73 -10.84 -10.58
C ASP A 26 -1.35 -10.60 -9.11
N ASP A 27 -1.15 -9.33 -8.74
CA ASP A 27 -0.79 -8.97 -7.36
C ASP A 27 -1.96 -9.23 -6.39
N LEU A 28 -3.22 -9.01 -6.80
CA LEU A 28 -4.38 -9.40 -6.00
C LEU A 28 -4.46 -10.92 -5.81
N ALA A 29 -4.26 -11.70 -6.87
CA ALA A 29 -4.25 -13.16 -6.78
C ALA A 29 -3.11 -13.67 -5.87
N ASP A 30 -1.92 -13.10 -6.00
CA ASP A 30 -0.77 -13.38 -5.12
C ASP A 30 -1.17 -13.09 -3.65
N LEU A 31 -1.74 -11.90 -3.35
CA LEU A 31 -2.17 -11.53 -2.00
C LEU A 31 -3.21 -12.52 -1.43
N GLU A 32 -4.20 -12.91 -2.22
CA GLU A 32 -5.26 -13.84 -1.80
C GLU A 32 -4.75 -15.26 -1.56
N SER A 33 -3.72 -15.68 -2.32
CA SER A 33 -3.04 -16.95 -2.14
C SER A 33 -2.16 -17.03 -0.88
N GLY A 34 -1.95 -15.91 -0.18
CA GLY A 34 -1.06 -15.83 0.99
C GLY A 34 0.38 -15.45 0.67
N GLU A 35 0.64 -14.97 -0.54
CA GLU A 35 1.95 -14.40 -0.85
C GLU A 35 2.10 -13.01 -0.22
N SER A 36 3.35 -12.64 0.08
CA SER A 36 3.68 -11.32 0.59
C SER A 36 4.09 -10.38 -0.54
N LEU A 37 3.51 -9.19 -0.56
CA LEU A 37 3.79 -8.15 -1.54
C LEU A 37 4.49 -6.96 -0.92
N ARG A 38 5.41 -6.34 -1.67
CA ARG A 38 6.12 -5.13 -1.30
C ARG A 38 5.61 -3.98 -2.15
N VAL A 39 5.14 -2.92 -1.49
CA VAL A 39 4.61 -1.72 -2.14
C VAL A 39 5.27 -0.48 -1.56
N VAL A 40 5.41 0.55 -2.38
CA VAL A 40 5.83 1.87 -1.91
C VAL A 40 4.63 2.55 -1.27
N VAL A 41 4.79 3.00 -0.02
CA VAL A 41 3.76 3.73 0.72
C VAL A 41 4.34 5.02 1.24
N TYR A 42 3.58 6.09 1.07
CA TYR A 42 3.85 7.39 1.62
C TYR A 42 2.92 7.66 2.79
N VAL A 43 3.51 8.00 3.93
CA VAL A 43 2.78 8.33 5.16
C VAL A 43 2.95 9.81 5.48
N PRO A 44 1.92 10.51 5.97
CA PRO A 44 2.04 11.92 6.29
C PRO A 44 3.04 12.13 7.44
N ARG A 45 3.89 13.17 7.34
CA ARG A 45 4.87 13.53 8.37
C ARG A 45 4.68 14.98 8.81
N GLY A 46 4.11 15.18 9.99
CA GLY A 46 3.93 16.52 10.55
C GLY A 46 2.88 17.34 9.79
N LYS A 47 3.29 18.41 9.09
CA LYS A 47 2.37 19.30 8.34
C LYS A 47 1.62 18.52 7.25
N ARG A 48 0.38 18.95 6.96
CA ARG A 48 -0.59 18.22 6.12
C ARG A 48 -0.11 17.79 4.72
N SER A 49 0.92 18.42 4.15
CA SER A 49 1.42 18.20 2.79
C SER A 49 2.79 17.51 2.71
N ALA A 50 3.44 17.21 3.84
CA ALA A 50 4.71 16.50 3.85
C ALA A 50 4.48 14.99 3.93
N TRP A 51 5.04 14.25 2.97
CA TRP A 51 4.90 12.81 2.86
C TRP A 51 6.27 12.13 3.02
N HIS A 52 6.30 11.01 3.72
CA HIS A 52 7.48 10.19 3.91
C HIS A 52 7.27 8.82 3.27
N GLY A 53 8.03 8.54 2.22
CA GLY A 53 7.99 7.27 1.50
C GLY A 53 8.76 6.17 2.22
N GLY A 54 8.26 4.95 2.13
CA GLY A 54 8.97 3.75 2.55
C GLY A 54 8.37 2.49 1.95
N MET A 55 9.10 1.39 2.05
CA MET A 55 8.63 0.09 1.56
C MET A 55 7.77 -0.58 2.64
N ALA A 56 6.52 -0.89 2.30
CA ALA A 56 5.62 -1.68 3.11
C ALA A 56 5.58 -3.13 2.64
N THR A 57 5.17 -4.04 3.52
CA THR A 57 4.85 -5.41 3.14
C THR A 57 3.38 -5.67 3.44
N LEU A 58 2.65 -6.12 2.41
CA LEU A 58 1.26 -6.53 2.46
C LEU A 58 1.20 -8.05 2.48
N HIS A 59 0.37 -8.58 3.36
CA HIS A 59 -0.03 -9.96 3.38
C HIS A 59 -1.52 -9.98 3.73
N ARG A 60 -2.28 -10.95 3.24
CA ARG A 60 -3.73 -11.07 3.53
C ARG A 60 -4.06 -10.99 5.03
N ASP A 61 -3.19 -11.57 5.85
CA ASP A 61 -3.41 -11.69 7.29
C ASP A 61 -2.65 -10.62 8.10
N HIS A 62 -1.68 -9.91 7.53
CA HIS A 62 -0.94 -8.90 8.29
C HIS A 62 -0.32 -7.80 7.41
N LEU A 63 -0.13 -6.64 8.02
CA LEU A 63 0.58 -5.51 7.42
C LEU A 63 1.90 -5.29 8.15
N LYS A 64 2.96 -4.89 7.43
CA LYS A 64 4.27 -4.55 8.03
C LYS A 64 4.85 -3.27 7.44
N GLY A 65 5.70 -2.62 8.24
CA GLY A 65 6.44 -1.44 7.83
C GLY A 65 5.65 -0.13 7.98
N PRO A 66 5.86 0.87 7.11
CA PRO A 66 5.26 2.20 7.27
C PRO A 66 3.73 2.16 7.18
N ILE A 67 3.15 1.24 6.41
CA ILE A 67 1.69 1.13 6.29
C ILE A 67 1.04 0.78 7.63
N LEU A 68 1.53 -0.26 8.32
CA LEU A 68 1.01 -0.67 9.64
C LEU A 68 1.11 0.49 10.65
N ARG A 69 2.25 1.20 10.66
CA ARG A 69 2.45 2.35 11.55
C ARG A 69 1.49 3.51 11.27
N ALA A 70 1.02 3.65 10.03
CA ALA A 70 0.12 4.72 9.64
C ALA A 70 -1.36 4.35 9.84
N VAL A 71 -1.75 3.11 9.54
CA VAL A 71 -3.15 2.68 9.64
C VAL A 71 -3.53 2.17 11.03
N GLY A 72 -2.55 1.91 11.89
CA GLY A 72 -2.78 1.36 13.23
C GLY A 72 -3.12 -0.14 13.22
N PRO A 73 -3.45 -0.73 14.39
CA PRO A 73 -3.86 -2.14 14.50
C PRO A 73 -5.23 -2.40 13.85
N ALA A 74 -5.56 -3.66 13.59
CA ALA A 74 -6.92 -4.03 13.19
C ALA A 74 -7.94 -3.83 14.34
N PRO A 75 -9.25 -3.66 14.05
CA PRO A 75 -9.88 -3.61 12.72
C PRO A 75 -9.70 -2.25 12.03
N ARG A 76 -9.51 -2.27 10.70
CA ARG A 76 -9.26 -1.09 9.86
C ARG A 76 -10.18 -1.14 8.65
N ARG A 77 -10.56 0.02 8.13
CA ARG A 77 -11.38 0.10 6.91
C ARG A 77 -10.99 1.29 6.06
N VAL A 78 -10.83 1.06 4.77
CA VAL A 78 -10.71 2.15 3.78
C VAL A 78 -12.08 2.77 3.56
N THR A 79 -12.20 4.08 3.75
CA THR A 79 -13.46 4.84 3.59
C THR A 79 -13.46 5.69 2.34
N ALA A 80 -12.30 6.12 1.84
CA ALA A 80 -12.20 6.91 0.63
C ALA A 80 -10.88 6.71 -0.12
N VAL A 81 -10.91 6.92 -1.43
CA VAL A 81 -9.73 6.99 -2.30
C VAL A 81 -9.82 8.28 -3.12
N THR A 82 -8.96 9.24 -2.82
CA THR A 82 -8.98 10.56 -3.48
C THR A 82 -7.70 10.81 -4.26
N GLU A 83 -7.71 11.86 -5.09
CA GLU A 83 -6.46 12.44 -5.57
C GLU A 83 -5.65 12.92 -4.36
N VAL A 84 -4.34 12.76 -4.45
CA VAL A 84 -3.43 13.22 -3.40
C VAL A 84 -2.72 14.48 -3.85
N GLU A 85 -2.85 15.53 -3.03
CA GLU A 85 -2.06 16.74 -3.21
C GLU A 85 -0.74 16.59 -2.45
N GLY A 86 0.38 16.73 -3.17
CA GLY A 86 1.69 16.61 -2.58
C GLY A 86 2.80 16.50 -3.62
N LYS A 87 4.04 16.70 -3.16
CA LYS A 87 5.22 16.42 -3.98
C LYS A 87 5.68 14.99 -3.68
N PHE A 88 5.47 14.10 -4.62
CA PHE A 88 6.00 12.74 -4.60
C PHE A 88 7.22 12.66 -5.54
N PRO A 89 8.21 11.82 -5.24
CA PRO A 89 9.22 11.44 -6.21
C PRO A 89 8.56 10.80 -7.44
N ASP A 90 9.07 11.14 -8.63
CA ASP A 90 8.69 10.60 -9.95
C ASP A 90 7.33 11.02 -10.52
N SER A 91 7.14 10.74 -11.82
CA SER A 91 5.94 11.01 -12.64
C SER A 91 4.79 10.03 -12.40
N ALA A 92 4.88 9.17 -11.39
CA ALA A 92 3.81 8.23 -11.06
C ALA A 92 2.62 8.97 -10.46
N GLN A 93 1.41 8.62 -10.90
CA GLN A 93 0.18 9.10 -10.28
C GLN A 93 -0.01 8.36 -8.95
N PHE A 94 -0.23 9.11 -7.88
CA PHE A 94 -0.49 8.59 -6.55
C PHE A 94 -1.96 8.86 -6.18
N ARG A 95 -2.50 8.03 -5.30
CA ARG A 95 -3.83 8.21 -4.71
C ARG A 95 -3.73 8.19 -3.20
N GLU A 96 -4.51 9.03 -2.53
CA GLU A 96 -4.64 9.03 -1.08
C GLU A 96 -5.74 8.04 -0.69
N LEU A 97 -5.38 7.02 0.09
CA LEU A 97 -6.34 6.17 0.78
C LEU A 97 -6.57 6.77 2.16
N ARG A 98 -7.84 6.95 2.50
CA ARG A 98 -8.29 7.37 3.83
C ARG A 98 -9.11 6.27 4.46
N GLY A 99 -9.07 6.20 5.78
CA GLY A 99 -9.84 5.21 6.50
C GLY A 99 -9.92 5.46 7.98
N THR A 100 -10.51 4.48 8.67
CA THR A 100 -10.70 4.48 10.11
C THR A 100 -10.10 3.22 10.71
N GLY A 101 -9.64 3.31 11.95
CA GLY A 101 -9.12 2.22 12.76
C GLY A 101 -9.27 2.54 14.26
N PRO A 102 -8.72 1.69 15.15
CA PRO A 102 -8.85 1.87 16.60
C PRO A 102 -8.18 3.15 17.11
N ASP A 103 -7.13 3.59 16.41
CA ASP A 103 -6.39 4.81 16.72
C ASP A 103 -7.03 6.08 16.08
N GLY A 104 -8.18 5.93 15.42
CA GLY A 104 -8.91 7.01 14.75
C GLY A 104 -8.76 7.02 13.23
N GLU A 105 -8.88 8.21 12.64
CA GLU A 105 -8.74 8.39 11.20
C GLU A 105 -7.28 8.29 10.75
N TRP A 106 -7.06 7.60 9.64
CA TRP A 106 -5.74 7.45 9.03
C TRP A 106 -5.76 7.81 7.55
N ARG A 107 -4.58 8.12 7.03
CA ARG A 107 -4.37 8.36 5.60
C ARG A 107 -2.98 7.91 5.16
N VAL A 108 -2.91 7.33 3.97
CA VAL A 108 -1.68 6.92 3.30
C VAL A 108 -1.79 7.24 1.82
N ALA A 109 -0.67 7.49 1.15
CA ALA A 109 -0.62 7.65 -0.30
C ALA A 109 0.16 6.50 -0.93
N VAL A 110 -0.36 5.95 -2.01
CA VAL A 110 0.23 4.81 -2.73
C VAL A 110 0.15 5.06 -4.24
N PRO A 111 1.02 4.42 -5.05
CA PRO A 111 0.88 4.46 -6.50
C PRO A 111 -0.53 4.04 -6.93
N GLU A 112 -1.10 4.70 -7.93
CA GLU A 112 -2.47 4.44 -8.37
C GLU A 112 -2.70 2.96 -8.73
N VAL A 113 -1.71 2.33 -9.34
CA VAL A 113 -1.77 0.92 -9.75
C VAL A 113 -1.86 -0.04 -8.55
N ASP A 114 -1.30 0.37 -7.40
CA ASP A 114 -1.27 -0.43 -6.17
C ASP A 114 -2.54 -0.23 -5.32
N VAL A 115 -3.40 0.72 -5.66
CA VAL A 115 -4.62 1.03 -4.89
C VAL A 115 -5.48 -0.21 -4.65
N PRO A 116 -5.79 -1.06 -5.65
CA PRO A 116 -6.65 -2.21 -5.44
C PRO A 116 -6.07 -3.20 -4.41
N VAL A 117 -4.77 -3.51 -4.54
CA VAL A 117 -4.11 -4.49 -3.68
C VAL A 117 -3.88 -3.96 -2.26
N VAL A 118 -3.51 -2.68 -2.12
CA VAL A 118 -3.35 -2.04 -0.82
C VAL A 118 -4.68 -1.97 -0.08
N ARG A 119 -5.75 -1.53 -0.76
CA ARG A 119 -7.10 -1.49 -0.18
C ARG A 119 -7.53 -2.88 0.28
N ARG A 120 -7.37 -3.89 -0.59
CA ARG A 120 -7.71 -5.28 -0.27
C ARG A 120 -6.94 -5.78 0.96
N ALA A 121 -5.65 -5.52 1.06
CA ALA A 121 -4.83 -5.94 2.20
C ALA A 121 -5.29 -5.26 3.51
N ILE A 122 -5.55 -3.95 3.48
CA ILE A 122 -6.06 -3.21 4.65
C ILE A 122 -7.39 -3.78 5.13
N ASP A 123 -8.37 -3.92 4.22
CA ASP A 123 -9.72 -4.37 4.56
C ASP A 123 -9.74 -5.86 4.99
N SER A 124 -8.82 -6.71 4.49
CA SER A 124 -8.79 -8.15 4.80
C SER A 124 -8.16 -8.47 6.16
N THR A 125 -7.24 -7.64 6.64
CA THR A 125 -6.64 -7.81 7.98
C THR A 125 -7.60 -7.52 9.14
N ALA A 126 -8.81 -7.03 8.86
CA ALA A 126 -9.81 -6.69 9.87
C ALA A 126 -10.30 -7.89 10.72
N GLY A 127 -10.00 -9.14 10.35
CA GLY A 127 -10.41 -10.35 11.06
C GLY A 127 -9.29 -11.27 11.58
N ALA A 128 -8.00 -10.93 11.36
CA ALA A 128 -6.89 -11.86 11.61
C ALA A 128 -6.13 -11.63 12.94
N ASP A 129 -6.23 -10.43 13.53
CA ASP A 129 -5.49 -10.08 14.77
C ASP A 129 -6.24 -10.49 16.07
N ALA A 130 -7.33 -11.25 15.96
CA ALA A 130 -8.19 -11.67 17.08
C ALA A 130 -8.01 -13.14 17.52
N GLY A 131 -6.95 -13.82 17.05
CA GLY A 131 -6.65 -15.23 17.33
C GLY A 131 -5.40 -15.42 18.17
#